data_AF-U9TX59-F1
#
_entry.id   AF-U9TX59-F1
#
_cell.length_a   1.000
_cell.length_b   1.000
_cell.length_c   1.000
_cell.angle_alpha   90.00
_cell.angle_beta   90.00
_cell.angle_gamma   90.00
#
_symmetry.space_group_name_H-M   'P 1'
#
loop_
_entity.id
_entity.type
_entity.pdbx_description
1 polymer ?
#
loop_
_entity_poly.entity_id
_entity_poly.type
_entity_poly.pdbx_seq_one_letter_code
_entity_poly.pdbx_strand_id
1 'polypeptide(L)'
;MAIALERYLIPMISKDQENSNKLALARICTTLTRGWFRQFAIDNHPKFSNLDKDLLSIANDIIEKFPIKQKRPDIIEHDPEIQAIFESIRPYTKTISSFNKIRGYDSYTESERTGIKITSPVNSDVSVTAIITIMHMFNNEVCNPYARWTASVVILPTNDLEILSDNNEDKDRRDDDDEDSSDDEDKDRRDDEDEDRDSFDMDYVDFSFKDPLKIHPYYASYERKFSKLTSKHTFVLGIAANNGGGSWRGRDIWEPIHIKVKSADYVASLLEIPELTGDLLFKYVLDCLKPTLINNGDTPLKHWINKLKGKGAIPIEPKQHPWYYAWNYKLNRKSK
;
A
#
# COMPACT_ATOMS: atom_id res chain seq x y z
N MET A 1 0.67 8.19 -30.95
CA MET A 1 2.09 8.44 -31.29
C MET A 1 2.79 9.42 -30.35
N ALA A 2 2.61 10.76 -30.46
CA ALA A 2 3.37 11.72 -29.64
C ALA A 2 3.23 11.48 -28.13
N ILE A 3 2.01 11.22 -27.66
CA ILE A 3 1.76 10.86 -26.25
C ILE A 3 2.42 9.53 -25.87
N ALA A 4 2.47 8.56 -26.79
CA ALA A 4 3.14 7.27 -26.56
C ALA A 4 4.66 7.45 -26.37
N LEU A 5 5.25 8.30 -27.20
CA LEU A 5 6.66 8.69 -27.13
C LEU A 5 6.96 9.47 -25.84
N GLU A 6 6.32 10.63 -25.65
CA GLU A 6 6.65 11.56 -24.56
C GLU A 6 6.32 11.04 -23.17
N ARG A 7 5.29 10.18 -23.03
CA ARG A 7 4.81 9.74 -21.71
C ARG A 7 5.22 8.34 -21.34
N TYR A 8 5.64 7.49 -22.28
CA TYR A 8 5.92 6.09 -21.99
C TYR A 8 7.28 5.62 -22.52
N LEU A 9 7.56 5.79 -23.82
CA LEU A 9 8.79 5.27 -24.44
C LEU A 9 10.03 6.11 -24.10
N ILE A 10 9.98 7.42 -24.34
CA ILE A 10 11.12 8.33 -24.08
C ILE A 10 11.48 8.36 -22.58
N PRO A 11 10.51 8.41 -21.63
CA PRO A 11 10.80 8.29 -20.20
C PRO A 11 11.12 6.86 -19.72
N MET A 12 11.14 5.86 -20.61
CA MET A 12 11.34 4.44 -20.30
C MET A 12 10.36 3.82 -19.29
N ILE A 13 9.13 4.37 -19.18
CA ILE A 13 8.06 3.80 -18.34
C ILE A 13 7.54 2.49 -18.95
N SER A 14 7.59 2.36 -20.27
CA SER A 14 7.33 1.10 -20.98
C SER A 14 8.39 0.91 -22.06
N LYS A 15 8.89 -0.32 -22.22
CA LYS A 15 9.85 -0.70 -23.26
C LYS A 15 9.19 -1.22 -24.53
N ASP A 16 7.89 -1.49 -24.46
CA ASP A 16 7.11 -2.02 -25.57
C ASP A 16 6.30 -0.89 -26.23
N GLN A 17 6.43 -0.74 -27.55
CA GLN A 17 5.73 0.29 -28.30
C GLN A 17 4.23 0.03 -28.41
N GLU A 18 3.81 -1.24 -28.48
CA GLU A 18 2.40 -1.59 -28.63
C GLU A 18 1.65 -1.28 -27.34
N ASN A 19 2.18 -1.70 -26.19
CA ASN A 19 1.68 -1.36 -24.87
C ASN A 19 1.70 0.16 -24.63
N SER A 20 2.78 0.85 -25.02
CA SER A 20 2.86 2.31 -24.91
C SER A 20 1.78 3.02 -25.72
N ASN A 21 1.45 2.51 -26.91
CA ASN A 21 0.38 3.04 -27.73
C ASN A 21 -1.00 2.74 -27.14
N LYS A 22 -1.23 1.52 -26.64
CA LYS A 22 -2.47 1.16 -25.93
C LYS A 22 -2.70 2.08 -24.73
N LEU A 23 -1.67 2.31 -23.91
CA LEU A 23 -1.73 3.23 -22.77
C LEU A 23 -1.97 4.69 -23.18
N ALA A 24 -1.39 5.13 -24.30
CA ALA A 24 -1.63 6.47 -24.84
C ALA A 24 -3.08 6.63 -25.35
N LEU A 25 -3.59 5.64 -26.07
CA LEU A 25 -4.96 5.63 -26.59
C LEU A 25 -6.00 5.53 -25.48
N ALA A 26 -5.78 4.65 -24.50
CA ALA A 26 -6.60 4.55 -23.31
C ALA A 26 -6.71 5.92 -22.64
N ARG A 27 -5.58 6.63 -22.50
CA ARG A 27 -5.55 7.97 -21.92
C ARG A 27 -6.29 9.02 -22.76
N ILE A 28 -6.14 8.99 -24.08
CA ILE A 28 -6.91 9.85 -25.01
C ILE A 28 -8.42 9.60 -24.88
N CYS A 29 -8.83 8.33 -24.86
CA CYS A 29 -10.23 7.91 -24.81
C CYS A 29 -10.88 8.09 -23.43
N THR A 30 -10.10 8.34 -22.38
CA THR A 30 -10.61 8.45 -21.00
C THR A 30 -10.41 9.84 -20.40
N THR A 31 -9.16 10.30 -20.30
CA THR A 31 -8.77 11.37 -19.37
C THR A 31 -8.20 12.60 -20.06
N LEU A 32 -7.52 12.43 -21.20
CA LEU A 32 -6.80 13.52 -21.86
C LEU A 32 -7.70 14.40 -22.73
N THR A 33 -8.71 13.82 -23.39
CA THR A 33 -9.64 14.55 -24.26
C THR A 33 -11.06 14.57 -23.69
N ARG A 34 -11.88 15.54 -24.11
CA ARG A 34 -13.27 15.72 -23.64
C ARG A 34 -14.21 16.07 -24.78
N GLY A 35 -15.51 15.89 -24.53
CA GLY A 35 -16.57 16.23 -25.48
C GLY A 35 -16.43 15.46 -26.79
N TRP A 36 -16.65 16.14 -27.90
CA TRP A 36 -16.65 15.55 -29.24
C TRP A 36 -15.34 14.81 -29.58
N PHE A 37 -14.17 15.35 -29.22
CA PHE A 37 -12.88 14.71 -29.51
C PHE A 37 -12.69 13.36 -28.82
N ARG A 38 -13.26 13.20 -27.61
CA ARG A 38 -13.22 11.91 -26.89
C ARG A 38 -14.12 10.89 -27.58
N GLN A 39 -15.33 11.30 -27.95
CA GLN A 39 -16.27 10.42 -28.64
C GLN A 39 -15.70 9.98 -30.00
N PHE A 40 -15.15 10.92 -30.76
CA PHE A 40 -14.46 10.65 -32.01
C PHE A 40 -13.31 9.64 -31.85
N ALA A 41 -12.51 9.78 -30.77
CA ALA A 41 -11.40 8.86 -30.49
C ALA A 41 -11.88 7.45 -30.10
N ILE A 42 -12.97 7.34 -29.34
CA ILE A 42 -13.60 6.05 -28.97
C ILE A 42 -14.15 5.38 -30.22
N ASP A 43 -14.93 6.10 -31.03
CA ASP A 43 -15.60 5.55 -32.22
C ASP A 43 -14.60 5.09 -33.29
N ASN A 44 -13.40 5.68 -33.32
CA ASN A 44 -12.34 5.32 -34.25
C ASN A 44 -11.19 4.54 -33.59
N HIS A 45 -11.37 4.05 -32.35
CA HIS A 45 -10.32 3.33 -31.62
C HIS A 45 -9.69 2.17 -32.43
N PRO A 46 -10.45 1.29 -33.12
CA PRO A 46 -9.86 0.21 -33.93
C PRO A 46 -8.94 0.69 -35.04
N LYS A 47 -9.16 1.90 -35.56
CA LYS A 47 -8.29 2.50 -36.59
C LYS A 47 -6.99 3.04 -35.98
N PHE A 48 -7.06 3.53 -34.75
CA PHE A 48 -5.91 4.11 -34.05
C PHE A 48 -5.08 3.09 -33.28
N SER A 49 -5.64 1.91 -32.98
CA SER A 49 -4.93 0.81 -32.31
C SER A 49 -3.84 0.20 -33.17
N ASN A 50 -4.00 0.24 -34.50
CA ASN A 50 -2.98 -0.26 -35.43
C ASN A 50 -1.84 0.74 -35.56
N LEU A 51 -0.66 0.32 -35.13
CA LEU A 51 0.55 1.13 -35.15
C LEU A 51 1.34 0.86 -36.44
N ASP A 52 1.25 1.76 -37.41
CA ASP A 52 1.98 1.64 -38.69
C ASP A 52 3.40 2.23 -38.63
N LYS A 53 3.80 2.82 -37.50
CA LYS A 53 5.07 3.53 -37.36
C LYS A 53 5.89 2.99 -36.20
N ASP A 54 7.18 2.79 -36.46
CA ASP A 54 8.16 2.36 -35.47
C ASP A 54 8.46 3.48 -34.48
N LEU A 55 7.76 3.46 -33.34
CA LEU A 55 7.96 4.43 -32.27
C LEU A 55 9.23 4.16 -31.47
N LEU A 56 9.71 2.92 -31.49
CA LEU A 56 10.84 2.48 -30.69
C LEU A 56 12.14 3.04 -31.27
N SER A 57 12.29 2.98 -32.60
CA SER A 57 13.37 3.65 -33.32
C SER A 57 13.37 5.17 -33.07
N ILE A 58 12.21 5.83 -33.19
CA ILE A 58 12.08 7.28 -32.92
C ILE A 58 12.47 7.62 -31.47
N ALA A 59 12.03 6.81 -30.50
CA ALA A 59 12.36 7.04 -29.09
C ALA A 59 13.87 6.88 -28.83
N ASN A 60 14.50 5.85 -29.41
CA ASN A 60 15.93 5.61 -29.26
C ASN A 60 16.76 6.74 -29.86
N ASP A 61 16.42 7.21 -31.07
CA ASP A 61 17.06 8.36 -31.71
C ASP A 61 16.99 9.63 -30.84
N ILE A 62 15.85 9.87 -30.19
CA ILE A 62 15.66 11.02 -29.30
C ILE A 62 16.45 10.85 -28.00
N ILE A 63 16.44 9.65 -27.40
CA ILE A 63 17.19 9.35 -26.18
C ILE A 63 18.70 9.47 -26.42
N GLU A 64 19.18 9.05 -27.59
CA GLU A 64 20.59 9.16 -27.97
C GLU A 64 21.01 10.62 -28.20
N LYS A 65 20.19 11.40 -28.93
CA LYS A 65 20.46 12.82 -29.20
C LYS A 65 20.29 13.71 -27.97
N PHE A 66 19.39 13.35 -27.07
CA PHE A 66 19.08 14.07 -25.85
C PHE A 66 19.04 13.09 -24.68
N PRO A 67 20.21 12.69 -24.14
CA PRO A 67 20.26 11.81 -22.98
C PRO A 67 19.53 12.47 -21.82
N ILE A 68 18.32 11.98 -21.57
CA ILE A 68 17.50 12.47 -20.47
C ILE A 68 18.31 12.17 -19.21
N LYS A 69 18.65 13.22 -18.46
CA LYS A 69 19.01 13.05 -17.06
C LYS A 69 17.81 12.35 -16.44
N GLN A 70 17.90 11.02 -16.31
CA GLN A 70 16.96 10.25 -15.52
C GLN A 70 16.73 11.08 -14.25
N LYS A 71 15.47 11.27 -13.86
CA LYS A 71 15.22 11.74 -12.50
C LYS A 71 15.99 10.76 -11.63
N ARG A 72 17.15 11.18 -11.11
CA ARG A 72 17.89 10.35 -10.16
C ARG A 72 16.82 9.95 -9.15
N PRO A 73 16.71 8.66 -8.79
CA PRO A 73 15.85 8.30 -7.67
C PRO A 73 16.16 9.32 -6.57
N ASP A 74 15.15 9.91 -5.93
CA ASP A 74 15.40 10.87 -4.85
C ASP A 74 16.25 10.13 -3.81
N ILE A 75 17.58 10.29 -3.90
CA ILE A 75 18.52 9.64 -2.99
C ILE A 75 18.26 10.33 -1.67
N ILE A 76 17.74 9.57 -0.72
CA ILE A 76 17.64 10.02 0.66
C ILE A 76 19.09 10.02 1.16
N GLU A 77 19.72 11.19 1.12
CA GLU A 77 21.01 11.39 1.78
C GLU A 77 20.72 11.58 3.26
N HIS A 78 21.08 10.57 4.05
CA HIS A 78 21.09 10.68 5.50
C HIS A 78 22.30 11.51 5.94
N ASP A 79 22.26 12.06 7.16
CA ASP A 79 23.48 12.66 7.70
C ASP A 79 24.57 11.58 7.90
N PRO A 80 25.85 11.97 8.03
CA PRO A 80 26.94 11.03 8.20
C PRO A 80 26.84 10.13 9.43
N GLU A 81 26.23 10.59 10.52
CA GLU A 81 26.05 9.84 11.77
C GLU A 81 24.99 8.75 11.59
N ILE A 82 23.84 9.09 11.01
CA ILE A 82 22.78 8.13 10.67
C ILE A 82 23.33 7.09 9.68
N GLN A 83 24.09 7.52 8.67
CA GLN A 83 24.69 6.62 7.70
C GLN A 83 25.66 5.65 8.39
N ALA A 84 26.49 6.13 9.33
CA ALA A 84 27.40 5.28 10.09
C ALA A 84 26.65 4.22 10.92
N ILE A 85 25.55 4.60 11.58
CA ILE A 85 24.68 3.66 12.30
C ILE A 85 24.15 2.61 11.32
N PHE A 86 23.63 3.02 10.16
CA PHE A 86 23.03 2.11 9.18
C PHE A 86 24.05 1.13 8.59
N GLU A 87 25.26 1.59 8.29
CA GLU A 87 26.34 0.73 7.81
C GLU A 87 26.84 -0.23 8.90
N SER A 88 26.75 0.12 10.19
CA SER A 88 27.10 -0.80 11.27
C SER A 88 26.09 -1.95 11.44
N ILE A 89 24.82 -1.72 11.10
CA ILE A 89 23.72 -2.71 11.24
C ILE A 89 23.55 -3.55 9.96
N ARG A 90 23.94 -3.02 8.79
CA ARG A 90 23.77 -3.68 7.48
C ARG A 90 24.36 -5.10 7.41
N PRO A 91 25.55 -5.42 7.93
CA PRO A 91 26.08 -6.78 7.93
C PRO A 91 25.21 -7.79 8.70
N TYR A 92 24.42 -7.32 9.66
CA TYR A 92 23.56 -8.14 10.51
C TYR A 92 22.10 -8.17 10.05
N THR A 93 21.83 -7.57 8.89
CA THR A 93 20.50 -7.49 8.31
C THR A 93 20.35 -8.47 7.15
N LYS A 94 19.35 -9.34 7.24
CA LYS A 94 19.03 -10.33 6.22
C LYS A 94 17.63 -10.08 5.67
N THR A 95 17.50 -10.03 4.35
CA THR A 95 16.19 -10.00 3.69
C THR A 95 15.51 -11.35 3.84
N ILE A 96 14.21 -11.33 4.16
CA ILE A 96 13.39 -12.53 4.20
C ILE A 96 13.04 -12.91 2.75
N SER A 97 13.43 -14.12 2.34
CA SER A 97 13.38 -14.56 0.94
C SER A 97 11.96 -14.72 0.39
N SER A 98 11.02 -15.10 1.24
CA SER A 98 9.64 -15.36 0.84
C SER A 98 8.70 -15.31 2.03
N PHE A 99 7.44 -15.00 1.75
CA PHE A 99 6.34 -15.08 2.69
C PHE A 99 5.22 -15.91 2.11
N ASN A 100 4.42 -16.52 2.98
CA ASN A 100 3.17 -17.13 2.57
C ASN A 100 2.27 -16.09 1.89
N LYS A 101 1.70 -16.46 0.74
CA LYS A 101 0.81 -15.58 -0.02
C LYS A 101 -0.39 -15.21 0.82
N ILE A 102 -0.73 -13.92 0.81
CA ILE A 102 -2.01 -13.44 1.30
C ILE A 102 -3.05 -13.84 0.25
N ARG A 103 -4.14 -14.47 0.69
CA ARG A 103 -5.21 -14.89 -0.22
C ARG A 103 -6.37 -13.90 -0.09
N GLY A 104 -6.62 -13.10 -1.13
CA GLY A 104 -7.93 -12.49 -1.30
C GLY A 104 -8.94 -13.56 -1.72
N TYR A 105 -10.20 -13.41 -1.34
CA TYR A 105 -11.26 -14.28 -1.85
C TYR A 105 -11.48 -14.08 -3.37
N ASP A 106 -11.14 -12.88 -3.89
CA ASP A 106 -11.32 -12.52 -5.30
C ASP A 106 -10.04 -12.10 -6.04
N SER A 107 -10.13 -12.09 -7.38
CA SER A 107 -9.11 -11.57 -8.31
C SER A 107 -8.84 -10.06 -8.22
N TYR A 108 -9.57 -9.35 -7.35
CA TYR A 108 -9.56 -7.90 -7.16
C TYR A 108 -8.56 -7.40 -6.10
N THR A 109 -7.75 -8.31 -5.55
CA THR A 109 -6.78 -8.00 -4.49
C THR A 109 -5.35 -8.34 -4.94
N GLU A 110 -4.51 -7.32 -4.98
CA GLU A 110 -3.07 -7.46 -5.14
C GLU A 110 -2.41 -7.22 -3.78
N SER A 111 -1.42 -8.05 -3.43
CA SER A 111 -0.70 -7.88 -2.19
C SER A 111 0.79 -8.18 -2.36
N GLU A 112 1.62 -7.38 -1.73
CA GLU A 112 3.06 -7.56 -1.65
C GLU A 112 3.47 -7.60 -0.18
N ARG A 113 4.37 -8.54 0.16
CA ARG A 113 4.96 -8.62 1.49
C ARG A 113 6.46 -8.76 1.39
N THR A 114 7.16 -7.87 2.07
CA THR A 114 8.61 -7.86 2.16
C THR A 114 9.03 -7.70 3.60
N GLY A 115 10.26 -8.11 3.94
CA GLY A 115 10.72 -8.01 5.30
C GLY A 115 12.21 -8.24 5.43
N ILE A 116 12.73 -7.77 6.55
CA ILE A 116 14.12 -7.95 6.98
C ILE A 116 14.16 -8.49 8.40
N LYS A 117 15.16 -9.31 8.68
CA LYS A 117 15.55 -9.73 10.02
C LYS A 117 16.86 -9.03 10.36
N ILE A 118 16.88 -8.32 11.48
CA ILE A 118 18.06 -7.65 12.03
C ILE A 118 18.47 -8.45 13.27
N THR A 119 19.64 -9.06 13.23
CA THR A 119 20.24 -9.69 14.42
C THR A 119 21.06 -8.65 15.16
N SER A 120 21.01 -8.64 16.49
CA SER A 120 21.83 -7.70 17.26
C SER A 120 23.33 -8.01 17.04
N PRO A 121 24.17 -6.98 16.80
CA PRO A 121 25.61 -7.14 16.70
C PRO A 121 26.27 -7.44 18.06
N VAL A 122 25.58 -7.15 19.16
CA VAL A 122 26.06 -7.32 20.54
C VAL A 122 25.58 -8.65 21.13
N ASN A 123 24.39 -9.10 20.74
CA ASN A 123 23.79 -10.33 21.22
C ASN A 123 23.17 -11.14 20.06
N SER A 124 23.85 -12.20 19.63
CA SER A 124 23.40 -13.02 18.49
C SER A 124 22.05 -13.71 18.70
N ASP A 125 21.64 -13.88 19.95
CA ASP A 125 20.37 -14.54 20.31
C ASP A 125 19.19 -13.57 20.18
N VAL A 126 19.44 -12.26 20.17
CA VAL A 126 18.40 -11.26 19.99
C VAL A 126 18.30 -10.87 18.53
N SER A 127 17.08 -10.93 18.00
CA SER A 127 16.79 -10.44 16.67
C SER A 127 15.39 -9.84 16.58
N VAL A 128 15.27 -8.87 15.69
CA VAL A 128 14.04 -8.17 15.38
C VAL A 128 13.70 -8.44 13.92
N THR A 129 12.42 -8.68 13.66
CA THR A 129 11.90 -8.81 12.30
C THR A 129 10.98 -7.64 11.98
N ALA A 130 11.27 -6.97 10.87
CA ALA A 130 10.44 -5.92 10.31
C ALA A 130 9.78 -6.42 9.02
N ILE A 131 8.45 -6.33 8.95
CA ILE A 131 7.66 -6.79 7.80
C ILE A 131 6.81 -5.63 7.32
N ILE A 132 6.84 -5.41 6.00
CA ILE A 132 5.94 -4.50 5.31
C ILE A 132 4.96 -5.34 4.50
N THR A 133 3.68 -5.11 4.72
CA THR A 133 2.61 -5.66 3.88
C THR A 133 1.89 -4.50 3.19
N ILE A 134 1.82 -4.54 1.87
CA ILE A 134 1.05 -3.62 1.04
C ILE A 134 -0.05 -4.42 0.38
N MET A 135 -1.25 -3.86 0.38
CA MET A 135 -2.40 -4.44 -0.29
C MET A 135 -3.12 -3.36 -1.09
N HIS A 136 -3.56 -3.74 -2.26
CA HIS A 136 -4.31 -2.93 -3.20
C HIS A 136 -5.57 -3.71 -3.58
N MET A 137 -6.72 -3.16 -3.20
CA MET A 137 -8.04 -3.68 -3.55
C MET A 137 -8.68 -2.73 -4.53
N PHE A 138 -9.20 -3.24 -5.64
CA PHE A 138 -9.82 -2.40 -6.65
C PHE A 138 -11.03 -3.08 -7.26
N ASN A 139 -12.06 -2.30 -7.56
CA ASN A 139 -13.15 -2.74 -8.41
C ASN A 139 -13.19 -1.85 -9.65
N ASN A 140 -13.18 -2.49 -10.82
CA ASN A 140 -13.24 -1.83 -12.12
C ASN A 140 -14.66 -1.82 -12.71
N GLU A 141 -15.68 -2.19 -11.93
CA GLU A 141 -17.07 -2.12 -12.33
C GLU A 141 -17.45 -0.72 -12.79
N VAL A 142 -18.15 -0.67 -13.93
CA VAL A 142 -18.49 0.55 -14.65
C VAL A 142 -19.34 1.51 -13.80
N CYS A 143 -20.14 0.96 -12.88
CA CYS A 143 -21.10 1.72 -12.09
C CYS A 143 -20.51 2.30 -10.79
N ASN A 144 -19.49 1.66 -10.21
CA ASN A 144 -18.90 2.10 -8.94
C ASN A 144 -17.41 1.72 -8.82
N PRO A 145 -16.53 2.25 -9.69
CA PRO A 145 -15.13 1.91 -9.63
C PRO A 145 -14.50 2.55 -8.39
N TYR A 146 -13.77 1.74 -7.62
CA TYR A 146 -13.03 2.19 -6.45
C TYR A 146 -11.66 1.54 -6.41
N ALA A 147 -10.73 2.22 -5.73
CA ALA A 147 -9.43 1.67 -5.40
C ALA A 147 -9.10 1.99 -3.94
N ARG A 148 -8.59 1.00 -3.22
CA ARG A 148 -8.19 1.08 -1.83
C ARG A 148 -6.78 0.55 -1.68
N TRP A 149 -5.96 1.28 -0.96
CA TRP A 149 -4.61 0.86 -0.60
C TRP A 149 -4.51 0.79 0.92
N THR A 150 -3.96 -0.31 1.39
CA THR A 150 -3.59 -0.49 2.78
C THR A 150 -2.14 -0.89 2.89
N ALA A 151 -1.44 -0.34 3.87
CA ALA A 151 -0.08 -0.75 4.18
C ALA A 151 0.06 -0.94 5.69
N SER A 152 0.79 -1.96 6.11
CA SER A 152 1.21 -2.16 7.49
C SER A 152 2.72 -2.36 7.56
N VAL A 153 3.35 -1.72 8.54
CA VAL A 153 4.72 -2.00 8.98
C VAL A 153 4.64 -2.54 10.39
N VAL A 154 5.10 -3.77 10.55
CA VAL A 154 5.16 -4.48 11.83
C VAL A 154 6.63 -4.70 12.16
N ILE A 155 7.06 -4.24 13.33
CA ILE A 155 8.42 -4.42 13.82
C ILE A 155 8.29 -5.10 15.18
N LEU A 156 8.81 -6.32 15.31
CA LEU A 156 8.64 -7.16 16.49
C LEU A 156 9.87 -8.04 16.75
N PRO A 157 10.07 -8.53 17.98
CA PRO A 157 11.06 -9.57 18.26
C PRO A 157 10.82 -10.80 17.36
N THR A 158 11.86 -11.38 16.77
CA THR A 158 11.68 -12.48 15.81
C THR A 158 10.93 -13.68 16.39
N ASN A 159 11.12 -13.98 17.69
CA ASN A 159 10.42 -15.08 18.36
C ASN A 159 8.90 -14.85 18.39
N ASP A 160 8.43 -13.60 18.43
CA ASP A 160 7.01 -13.26 18.38
C ASP A 160 6.39 -13.48 16.99
N LEU A 161 7.23 -13.65 15.94
CA LEU A 161 6.80 -14.01 14.59
C LEU A 161 6.58 -15.52 14.46
N GLU A 162 7.47 -16.32 15.02
CA GLU A 162 7.38 -17.79 15.00
C GLU A 162 6.09 -18.26 15.69
N ILE A 163 5.72 -17.63 16.81
CA ILE A 163 4.43 -17.86 17.48
C ILE A 163 3.24 -17.52 16.56
N LEU A 164 3.37 -16.55 15.65
CA LEU A 164 2.30 -16.21 14.71
C LEU A 164 2.20 -17.22 13.55
N SER A 165 3.31 -17.84 13.14
CA SER A 165 3.27 -18.90 12.14
C SER A 165 2.63 -20.17 12.68
N ASP A 166 2.92 -20.53 13.93
CA ASP A 166 2.54 -21.84 14.52
C ASP A 166 1.06 -21.90 14.89
N ASN A 167 0.46 -20.78 15.31
CA ASN A 167 -0.98 -20.66 15.58
C ASN A 167 -1.88 -20.74 14.32
N ASN A 168 -1.33 -21.10 13.16
CA ASN A 168 -2.11 -21.42 11.96
C ASN A 168 -2.52 -22.89 11.87
N GLU A 169 -1.98 -23.76 12.72
CA GLU A 169 -2.37 -25.16 12.80
C GLU A 169 -3.43 -25.39 13.88
N ASP A 170 -4.62 -24.81 13.73
CA ASP A 170 -5.77 -25.23 14.56
C ASP A 170 -7.13 -25.11 13.82
N LYS A 171 -7.61 -26.30 13.42
CA LYS A 171 -8.99 -26.83 13.46
C LYS A 171 -10.08 -26.21 12.57
N ASP A 172 -9.96 -26.41 11.27
CA ASP A 172 -11.14 -26.69 10.41
C ASP A 172 -11.31 -28.22 10.33
N ARG A 173 -11.87 -28.80 11.39
CA ARG A 173 -12.42 -30.17 11.39
C ARG A 173 -13.71 -30.18 12.20
N ARG A 174 -14.83 -30.18 11.48
CA ARG A 174 -15.91 -31.16 11.60
C ARG A 174 -16.95 -30.88 10.52
N ASP A 175 -16.98 -31.79 9.55
CA ASP A 175 -18.21 -32.24 8.90
C ASP A 175 -19.19 -32.73 9.99
N ASP A 176 -20.48 -32.50 9.80
CA ASP A 176 -21.52 -33.51 9.98
C ASP A 176 -22.79 -33.03 9.25
N ASP A 177 -23.34 -33.96 8.46
CA ASP A 177 -24.44 -33.86 7.53
C ASP A 177 -25.84 -33.78 8.19
N ASP A 178 -26.82 -33.35 7.37
CA ASP A 178 -28.26 -33.68 7.34
C ASP A 178 -29.20 -33.37 8.54
N GLU A 179 -30.24 -32.57 8.30
CA GLU A 179 -31.61 -33.06 7.97
C GLU A 179 -32.63 -31.89 7.86
N ASP A 180 -33.50 -32.01 6.85
CA ASP A 180 -34.69 -31.19 6.62
C ASP A 180 -35.64 -31.16 7.82
N SER A 181 -36.23 -29.98 8.11
CA SER A 181 -37.64 -29.89 8.51
C SER A 181 -38.14 -28.47 8.30
N SER A 182 -39.18 -28.35 7.47
CA SER A 182 -40.11 -27.23 7.48
C SER A 182 -40.78 -27.12 8.86
N ASP A 183 -41.11 -25.90 9.29
CA ASP A 183 -42.47 -25.48 9.60
C ASP A 183 -42.51 -24.04 10.13
N ASP A 184 -43.51 -23.31 9.63
CA ASP A 184 -43.91 -21.96 10.00
C ASP A 184 -44.23 -21.82 11.50
N GLU A 185 -44.01 -20.63 12.08
CA GLU A 185 -45.08 -19.84 12.71
C GLU A 185 -44.54 -18.53 13.35
N ASP A 186 -45.23 -17.44 13.00
CA ASP A 186 -45.16 -16.10 13.57
C ASP A 186 -45.17 -16.07 15.10
N LYS A 187 -44.26 -15.28 15.72
CA LYS A 187 -44.53 -14.57 16.99
C LYS A 187 -43.88 -13.20 17.04
N ASP A 188 -44.71 -12.19 16.82
CA ASP A 188 -44.55 -10.84 17.34
C ASP A 188 -44.31 -10.84 18.85
N ARG A 189 -43.17 -10.31 19.31
CA ARG A 189 -43.03 -9.64 20.61
C ARG A 189 -42.03 -8.49 20.51
N ARG A 190 -42.54 -7.27 20.64
CA ARG A 190 -41.76 -6.09 21.06
C ARG A 190 -41.64 -6.15 22.58
N ASP A 191 -40.45 -5.86 23.09
CA ASP A 191 -40.17 -4.75 24.03
C ASP A 191 -38.75 -4.95 24.59
N ASP A 192 -37.93 -3.95 24.30
CA ASP A 192 -36.86 -3.31 25.08
C ASP A 192 -36.17 -4.12 26.20
N GLU A 193 -34.84 -4.25 26.11
CA GLU A 193 -33.90 -3.72 27.12
C GLU A 193 -32.44 -4.03 26.74
N ASP A 194 -31.63 -2.97 26.84
CA ASP A 194 -30.19 -2.83 26.64
C ASP A 194 -29.31 -4.05 26.99
N GLU A 195 -28.63 -4.60 25.98
CA GLU A 195 -27.20 -4.91 26.06
C GLU A 195 -26.60 -4.66 24.67
N ASP A 196 -25.89 -3.53 24.50
CA ASP A 196 -25.05 -3.19 23.35
C ASP A 196 -23.92 -4.23 23.19
N ARG A 197 -24.31 -5.40 22.71
CA ARG A 197 -23.42 -6.46 22.28
C ARG A 197 -23.21 -6.25 20.79
N ASP A 198 -22.31 -5.33 20.45
CA ASP A 198 -21.76 -5.15 19.10
C ASP A 198 -20.92 -6.40 18.70
N SER A 199 -21.53 -7.58 18.69
CA SER A 199 -21.05 -8.72 17.90
C SER A 199 -21.54 -8.50 16.48
N PHE A 200 -20.77 -7.71 15.72
CA PHE A 200 -21.00 -7.54 14.29
C PHE A 200 -20.90 -8.91 13.59
N ASP A 201 -22.05 -9.45 13.19
CA ASP A 201 -22.12 -10.53 12.20
C ASP A 201 -21.56 -10.02 10.87
N MET A 202 -20.48 -10.68 10.43
CA MET A 202 -19.59 -10.21 9.38
C MET A 202 -20.02 -10.68 7.98
N ASP A 203 -21.33 -10.83 7.75
CA ASP A 203 -21.84 -11.54 6.57
C ASP A 203 -22.26 -10.62 5.42
N TYR A 204 -22.15 -9.28 5.56
CA TYR A 204 -22.77 -8.37 4.58
C TYR A 204 -21.86 -7.37 3.84
N VAL A 205 -20.53 -7.43 3.95
CA VAL A 205 -19.65 -6.72 3.01
C VAL A 205 -18.37 -7.53 2.74
N ASP A 206 -18.40 -8.31 1.65
CA ASP A 206 -17.40 -9.28 1.24
C ASP A 206 -16.13 -8.62 0.65
N PHE A 207 -15.14 -8.32 1.50
CA PHE A 207 -13.74 -8.22 1.08
C PHE A 207 -12.85 -8.81 2.18
N SER A 208 -13.11 -10.07 2.55
CA SER A 208 -12.23 -10.77 3.47
C SER A 208 -10.94 -11.17 2.73
N PHE A 209 -9.79 -11.03 3.40
CA PHE A 209 -8.53 -11.62 2.93
C PHE A 209 -7.98 -12.48 4.06
N LYS A 210 -7.40 -13.62 3.71
CA LYS A 210 -6.71 -14.49 4.66
C LYS A 210 -5.24 -14.11 4.67
N ASP A 211 -4.82 -13.48 5.77
CA ASP A 211 -3.41 -13.23 6.07
C ASP A 211 -2.88 -14.32 7.02
N PRO A 212 -1.98 -15.21 6.55
CA PRO A 212 -1.40 -16.26 7.37
C PRO A 212 -0.68 -15.72 8.62
N LEU A 213 -0.13 -14.50 8.57
CA LEU A 213 0.59 -13.94 9.71
C LEU A 213 -0.31 -13.09 10.62
N LYS A 214 -1.54 -12.79 10.19
CA LYS A 214 -2.50 -11.93 10.91
C LYS A 214 -1.86 -10.57 11.33
N ILE A 215 -0.99 -10.02 10.47
CA ILE A 215 -0.21 -8.77 10.68
C ILE A 215 -0.60 -7.64 9.72
N HIS A 216 -1.57 -7.89 8.84
CA HIS A 216 -2.17 -6.86 8.02
C HIS A 216 -3.61 -6.61 8.47
N PRO A 217 -3.92 -5.40 8.99
CA PRO A 217 -5.28 -5.08 9.42
C PRO A 217 -6.17 -4.81 8.21
N TYR A 218 -7.42 -5.23 8.27
CA TYR A 218 -8.41 -4.81 7.28
C TYR A 218 -8.80 -3.35 7.51
N TYR A 219 -8.95 -2.59 6.44
CA TYR A 219 -9.34 -1.19 6.48
C TYR A 219 -10.76 -1.00 5.93
N ALA A 220 -11.70 -0.75 6.83
CA ALA A 220 -13.07 -0.41 6.49
C ALA A 220 -13.12 1.08 6.09
N SER A 221 -13.10 1.37 4.79
CA SER A 221 -13.09 2.75 4.27
C SER A 221 -14.28 3.60 4.73
N TYR A 222 -15.50 3.03 4.69
CA TYR A 222 -16.74 3.71 5.13
C TYR A 222 -16.69 4.12 6.60
N GLU A 223 -16.23 3.20 7.46
CA GLU A 223 -16.10 3.47 8.91
C GLU A 223 -14.81 4.18 9.29
N ARG A 224 -13.86 4.26 8.36
CA ARG A 224 -12.53 4.85 8.56
C ARG A 224 -11.75 4.20 9.71
N LYS A 225 -11.95 2.89 9.87
CA LYS A 225 -11.37 2.09 10.95
C LYS A 225 -10.53 0.97 10.38
N PHE A 226 -9.47 0.66 11.12
CA PHE A 226 -8.72 -0.57 10.94
C PHE A 226 -9.23 -1.60 11.93
N SER A 227 -9.56 -2.79 11.46
CA SER A 227 -9.87 -3.92 12.32
C SER A 227 -8.58 -4.55 12.86
N LYS A 228 -8.68 -5.25 14.01
CA LYS A 228 -7.64 -6.18 14.51
C LYS A 228 -6.24 -5.57 14.67
N LEU A 229 -6.14 -4.29 15.02
CA LEU A 229 -4.84 -3.67 15.33
C LEU A 229 -4.27 -4.21 16.64
N THR A 230 -3.09 -4.81 16.56
CA THR A 230 -2.38 -5.33 17.72
C THR A 230 -1.33 -4.33 18.25
N SER A 231 -0.72 -4.65 19.40
CA SER A 231 0.47 -3.95 19.91
C SER A 231 1.62 -3.90 18.91
N LYS A 232 1.70 -4.90 18.02
CA LYS A 232 2.81 -5.16 17.08
C LYS A 232 2.90 -4.18 15.89
N HIS A 233 1.85 -3.40 15.63
CA HIS A 233 1.81 -2.51 14.47
C HIS A 233 2.50 -1.16 14.75
N THR A 234 3.63 -0.92 14.10
CA THR A 234 4.39 0.34 14.19
C THR A 234 3.78 1.42 13.31
N PHE A 235 3.33 1.07 12.11
CA PHE A 235 2.70 1.98 11.16
C PHE A 235 1.61 1.26 10.37
N VAL A 236 0.46 1.90 10.23
CA VAL A 236 -0.64 1.42 9.36
C VAL A 236 -1.21 2.59 8.59
N LEU A 237 -1.41 2.41 7.29
CA LEU A 237 -1.91 3.38 6.33
C LEU A 237 -3.11 2.81 5.59
N GLY A 238 -4.13 3.64 5.40
CA GLY A 238 -5.35 3.33 4.67
C GLY A 238 -5.71 4.52 3.80
N ILE A 239 -5.84 4.26 2.50
CA ILE A 239 -6.18 5.24 1.47
C ILE A 239 -7.32 4.64 0.65
N ALA A 240 -8.33 5.44 0.35
CA ALA A 240 -9.40 5.06 -0.55
C ALA A 240 -9.61 6.17 -1.59
N ALA A 241 -9.91 5.76 -2.82
CA ALA A 241 -10.28 6.63 -3.90
C ALA A 241 -11.53 6.05 -4.55
N ASN A 242 -12.57 6.86 -4.61
CA ASN A 242 -13.80 6.53 -5.32
C ASN A 242 -13.95 7.52 -6.48
N ASN A 243 -14.52 7.07 -7.58
CA ASN A 243 -15.12 8.00 -8.52
C ASN A 243 -16.51 8.32 -8.02
N GLY A 244 -16.79 9.60 -7.73
CA GLY A 244 -18.16 10.04 -7.47
C GLY A 244 -19.05 9.67 -8.66
N GLY A 245 -19.91 8.68 -8.47
CA GLY A 245 -20.53 7.88 -9.52
C GLY A 245 -21.55 8.58 -10.42
N GLY A 246 -22.03 7.81 -11.39
CA GLY A 246 -23.07 8.21 -12.34
C GLY A 246 -22.50 8.78 -13.64
N SER A 247 -22.90 8.16 -14.75
CA SER A 247 -22.78 8.63 -16.13
C SER A 247 -21.99 9.96 -16.31
N TRP A 248 -20.74 9.85 -16.75
CA TRP A 248 -19.97 10.92 -17.42
C TRP A 248 -19.17 11.97 -16.64
N ARG A 249 -18.92 11.88 -15.32
CA ARG A 249 -18.00 12.87 -14.65
C ARG A 249 -17.22 12.33 -13.44
N GLY A 250 -16.08 11.67 -13.64
CA GLY A 250 -15.18 11.29 -12.53
C GLY A 250 -14.01 12.26 -12.36
N ARG A 251 -13.96 13.01 -11.25
CA ARG A 251 -12.68 13.39 -10.62
C ARG A 251 -12.38 12.31 -9.60
N ASP A 252 -11.13 11.90 -9.44
CA ASP A 252 -10.72 11.07 -8.31
C ASP A 252 -11.06 11.80 -7.01
N ILE A 253 -12.03 11.30 -6.25
CA ILE A 253 -12.33 11.81 -4.92
C ILE A 253 -11.51 10.95 -3.96
N TRP A 254 -10.34 11.45 -3.56
CA TRP A 254 -9.56 10.81 -2.51
C TRP A 254 -10.25 11.01 -1.18
N GLU A 255 -10.57 9.90 -0.53
CA GLU A 255 -11.02 9.94 0.86
C GLU A 255 -9.88 10.42 1.78
N PRO A 256 -10.21 10.91 2.98
CA PRO A 256 -9.18 11.26 3.96
C PRO A 256 -8.25 10.08 4.24
N ILE A 257 -6.96 10.37 4.35
CA ILE A 257 -5.94 9.36 4.65
C ILE A 257 -6.02 8.98 6.13
N HIS A 258 -6.09 7.67 6.40
CA HIS A 258 -6.10 7.13 7.75
C HIS A 258 -4.75 6.52 8.08
N ILE A 259 -4.12 7.04 9.14
CA ILE A 259 -2.81 6.59 9.61
C ILE A 259 -2.90 6.35 11.10
N LYS A 260 -2.44 5.17 11.53
CA LYS A 260 -2.21 4.84 12.94
C LYS A 260 -0.77 4.40 13.13
N VAL A 261 -0.16 4.88 14.21
CA VAL A 261 1.26 4.68 14.50
C VAL A 261 1.52 4.36 15.96
N LYS A 262 2.63 3.67 16.21
CA LYS A 262 3.23 3.43 17.52
C LYS A 262 4.74 3.67 17.43
N SER A 263 5.35 3.95 18.58
CA SER A 263 6.80 4.03 18.67
C SER A 263 7.42 2.64 18.45
N ALA A 264 8.60 2.61 17.85
CA ALA A 264 9.44 1.42 17.73
C ALA A 264 10.56 1.37 18.81
N ASP A 265 10.56 2.29 19.77
CA ASP A 265 11.66 2.44 20.75
C ASP A 265 11.88 1.19 21.59
N TYR A 266 10.79 0.54 22.04
CA TYR A 266 10.89 -0.73 22.77
C TYR A 266 11.66 -1.77 21.95
N VAL A 267 11.31 -1.94 20.68
CA VAL A 267 11.93 -2.96 19.83
C VAL A 267 13.36 -2.59 19.44
N ALA A 268 13.65 -1.30 19.26
CA ALA A 268 15.02 -0.82 19.06
C ALA A 268 15.90 -1.07 20.29
N SER A 269 15.37 -0.85 21.50
CA SER A 269 16.11 -1.09 22.74
C SER A 269 16.51 -2.56 22.94
N LEU A 270 15.71 -3.50 22.44
CA LEU A 270 16.04 -4.93 22.50
C LEU A 270 17.28 -5.28 21.69
N LEU A 271 17.58 -4.56 20.61
CA LEU A 271 18.76 -4.84 19.80
C LEU A 271 20.07 -4.45 20.52
N GLU A 272 20.00 -3.68 21.61
CA GLU A 272 21.17 -3.23 22.37
C GLU A 272 22.24 -2.51 21.52
N ILE A 273 21.82 -1.95 20.38
CA ILE A 273 22.71 -1.17 19.51
C ILE A 273 22.79 0.25 20.08
N PRO A 274 23.99 0.76 20.39
CA PRO A 274 24.16 2.12 20.88
C PRO A 274 23.52 3.14 19.93
N GLU A 275 22.85 4.14 20.49
CA GLU A 275 22.24 5.27 19.76
C GLU A 275 21.10 4.90 18.79
N LEU A 276 20.79 3.61 18.61
CA LEU A 276 19.67 3.17 17.78
C LEU A 276 18.34 3.41 18.51
N THR A 277 17.65 4.48 18.12
CA THR A 277 16.29 4.79 18.58
C THR A 277 15.24 4.10 17.71
N GLY A 278 13.98 4.08 18.16
CA GLY A 278 12.85 3.60 17.36
C GLY A 278 12.65 4.41 16.07
N ASP A 279 12.98 5.71 16.10
CA ASP A 279 12.99 6.59 14.93
C ASP A 279 13.98 6.11 13.87
N LEU A 280 15.22 5.85 14.29
CA LEU A 280 16.29 5.37 13.42
C LEU A 280 16.01 3.95 12.91
N LEU A 281 15.48 3.08 13.76
CA LEU A 281 15.05 1.74 13.35
C LEU A 281 13.96 1.82 12.27
N PHE A 282 12.95 2.67 12.44
CA PHE A 282 11.90 2.83 11.44
C PHE A 282 12.43 3.41 10.12
N LYS A 283 13.33 4.41 10.18
CA LYS A 283 14.03 4.92 8.99
C LYS A 283 14.83 3.83 8.29
N TYR A 284 15.57 3.02 9.04
CA TYR A 284 16.40 1.95 8.51
C TYR A 284 15.56 0.90 7.76
N VAL A 285 14.42 0.50 8.33
CA VAL A 285 13.46 -0.42 7.68
C VAL A 285 12.99 0.14 6.33
N LEU A 286 12.64 1.44 6.28
CA LEU A 286 12.22 2.09 5.04
C LEU A 286 13.37 2.25 4.03
N ASP A 287 14.60 2.46 4.49
CA ASP A 287 15.80 2.56 3.64
C ASP A 287 16.14 1.21 2.98
N CYS A 288 16.01 0.13 3.74
CA CYS A 288 16.27 -1.23 3.27
C CYS A 288 15.16 -1.74 2.32
N LEU A 289 13.89 -1.56 2.69
CA LEU A 289 12.75 -2.15 1.97
C LEU A 289 12.18 -1.24 0.88
N LYS A 290 12.42 0.07 0.95
CA LYS A 290 11.97 1.09 -0.03
C LYS A 290 10.52 0.89 -0.50
N PRO A 291 9.55 0.82 0.42
CA PRO A 291 8.19 0.45 0.07
C PRO A 291 7.52 1.52 -0.80
N THR A 292 6.79 1.08 -1.82
CA THR A 292 5.98 1.96 -2.67
C THR A 292 4.61 1.35 -2.88
N LEU A 293 3.57 2.18 -2.86
CA LEU A 293 2.22 1.68 -3.10
C LEU A 293 2.01 1.39 -4.58
N ILE A 294 1.41 0.23 -4.85
CA ILE A 294 1.12 -0.28 -6.20
C ILE A 294 0.20 0.71 -6.96
N ASN A 295 0.31 0.79 -8.28
CA ASN A 295 -0.59 1.55 -9.16
C ASN A 295 -0.76 3.04 -8.80
N ASN A 296 0.34 3.72 -8.48
CA ASN A 296 0.36 5.14 -8.09
C ASN A 296 -0.37 5.47 -6.77
N GLY A 297 -0.60 4.48 -5.90
CA GLY A 297 -1.24 4.64 -4.60
C GLY A 297 -0.53 5.61 -3.65
N ASP A 298 0.74 5.96 -3.91
CA ASP A 298 1.47 6.96 -3.13
C ASP A 298 1.04 8.40 -3.44
N THR A 299 0.28 8.64 -4.52
CA THR A 299 -0.09 9.99 -4.96
C THR A 299 -0.91 10.75 -3.89
N PRO A 300 -1.96 10.16 -3.30
CA PRO A 300 -2.70 10.82 -2.22
C PRO A 300 -1.82 11.11 -1.01
N LEU A 301 -0.94 10.17 -0.63
CA LEU A 301 -0.01 10.35 0.50
C LEU A 301 0.97 11.51 0.24
N LYS A 302 1.59 11.55 -0.94
CA LYS A 302 2.49 12.63 -1.37
C LYS A 302 1.77 13.98 -1.37
N HIS A 303 0.55 14.04 -1.87
CA HIS A 303 -0.25 15.27 -1.86
C HIS A 303 -0.57 15.74 -0.44
N TRP A 304 -0.94 14.81 0.45
CA TRP A 304 -1.18 15.10 1.87
C TRP A 304 0.09 15.62 2.57
N ILE A 305 1.25 15.01 2.34
CA ILE A 305 2.55 15.47 2.85
C ILE A 305 2.89 16.86 2.32
N ASN A 306 2.71 17.12 1.02
CA ASN A 306 2.98 18.43 0.43
C ASN A 306 2.10 19.52 1.06
N LYS A 307 0.84 19.20 1.37
CA LYS A 307 -0.06 20.12 2.09
C LYS A 307 0.43 20.40 3.51
N LEU A 308 1.00 19.40 4.21
CA LEU A 308 1.61 19.61 5.54
C LEU A 308 2.88 20.47 5.45
N LYS A 309 3.75 20.21 4.45
CA LYS A 309 4.95 21.02 4.17
C LYS A 309 4.58 22.47 3.88
N GLY A 310 3.59 22.72 3.01
CA GLY A 310 3.12 24.07 2.69
C GLY A 310 2.50 24.83 3.87
N LYS A 311 2.04 24.11 4.90
CA LYS A 311 1.56 24.69 6.16
C LYS A 311 2.66 24.88 7.22
N GLY A 312 3.89 24.46 6.93
CA GLY A 312 4.98 24.42 7.92
C GLY A 312 4.79 23.40 9.05
N ALA A 313 3.87 22.44 8.89
CA ALA A 313 3.56 21.44 9.92
C ALA A 313 4.59 20.30 9.97
N ILE A 314 5.32 20.09 8.88
CA ILE A 314 6.47 19.19 8.77
C ILE A 314 7.57 19.91 7.98
N PRO A 315 8.85 19.59 8.22
CA PRO A 315 9.95 20.25 7.51
C PRO A 315 9.99 19.86 6.03
N ILE A 316 10.50 20.78 5.21
CA ILE A 316 10.71 20.53 3.77
C ILE A 316 11.96 19.68 3.56
N GLU A 317 12.99 19.93 4.36
CA GLU A 317 14.30 19.27 4.38
C GLU A 317 14.65 18.78 5.80
N PRO A 318 15.45 17.70 5.96
CA PRO A 318 16.01 16.87 4.88
C PRO A 318 14.94 16.05 4.16
N LYS A 319 15.22 15.64 2.91
CA LYS A 319 14.33 14.74 2.17
C LYS A 319 14.29 13.39 2.86
N GLN A 320 13.10 12.90 3.16
CA GLN A 320 12.89 11.62 3.82
C GLN A 320 11.81 10.82 3.09
N HIS A 321 11.72 9.53 3.42
CA HIS A 321 10.69 8.66 2.87
C HIS A 321 9.28 9.21 3.21
N PRO A 322 8.32 9.22 2.27
CA PRO A 322 6.96 9.72 2.52
C PRO A 322 6.30 9.07 3.75
N TRP A 323 6.50 7.77 3.94
CA TRP A 323 5.94 7.04 5.07
C TRP A 323 6.55 7.47 6.40
N TYR A 324 7.83 7.88 6.42
CA TYR A 324 8.47 8.42 7.61
C TYR A 324 7.86 9.77 8.01
N TYR A 325 7.66 10.69 7.06
CA TYR A 325 6.98 11.97 7.35
C TYR A 325 5.58 11.73 7.93
N ALA A 326 4.84 10.78 7.36
CA ALA A 326 3.51 10.42 7.83
C ALA A 326 3.55 9.81 9.24
N TRP A 327 4.51 8.93 9.51
CA TRP A 327 4.70 8.29 10.80
C TRP A 327 5.06 9.30 11.89
N ASN A 328 6.12 10.08 11.66
CA ASN A 328 6.64 11.05 12.61
C ASN A 328 5.60 12.15 12.94
N TYR A 329 4.90 12.67 11.91
CA TYR A 329 3.84 13.66 12.13
C TYR A 329 2.70 13.13 13.01
N LYS A 330 2.28 11.88 12.81
CA LYS A 330 1.21 11.26 13.59
C LYS A 330 1.65 10.86 14.99
N LEU A 331 2.92 10.48 15.16
CA LEU A 331 3.47 10.12 16.46
C LEU A 331 3.55 11.37 17.36
N ASN A 332 4.12 12.46 16.86
CA ASN A 332 4.29 13.70 17.63
C ASN A 332 2.97 14.44 17.92
N ARG A 333 1.90 14.14 17.17
CA ARG A 333 0.56 14.67 17.44
C ARG A 333 -0.18 13.98 18.58
N LYS A 334 0.23 12.77 18.97
CA LYS A 334 -0.33 12.10 20.15
C LYS A 334 0.24 12.64 21.47
N SER A 335 1.38 13.33 21.39
CA SER A 335 2.08 13.91 22.54
C SER A 335 1.71 15.38 22.82
N LYS A 336 0.73 15.93 22.10
CA LYS A 336 0.09 17.23 22.35
C LYS A 336 -1.38 17.01 22.63
#